data_AF-A0A524KUP9-F1
#
_entry.id   AF-A0A524KUP9-F1
#
_cell.length_a   1.000
_cell.length_b   1.000
_cell.length_c   1.000
_cell.angle_alpha   90.00
_cell.angle_beta   90.00
_cell.angle_gamma   90.00
#
_symmetry.space_group_name_H-M   'P 1'
#
loop_
_entity.id
_entity.type
_entity.pdbx_description
1 polymer ?
#
loop_
_entity_poly.entity_id
_entity_poly.type
_entity_poly.pdbx_seq_one_letter_code
_entity_poly.pdbx_strand_id
1 'polypeptide(L)'
;MRKSPKEVEIENEILANLSGKPAMAASLIFNDEEAQALRNYANTVSIKRLGYNDHGPVHMSKTALNALIMFDILSKSGIKFNLEEE
;
A
#
# COMPACT_ATOMS: atom_id res chain seq x y z
N MET A 1 -15.53 -6.58 2.51
CA MET A 1 -16.05 -5.98 1.24
C MET A 1 -15.36 -6.65 0.06
N ARG A 2 -15.96 -6.66 -1.14
CA ARG A 2 -15.30 -7.26 -2.30
C ARG A 2 -14.24 -6.30 -2.86
N LYS A 3 -12.96 -6.70 -2.81
CA LYS A 3 -11.85 -5.97 -3.44
C LYS A 3 -12.01 -5.93 -4.95
N SER A 4 -11.53 -4.85 -5.58
CA SER A 4 -11.49 -4.78 -7.04
C SER A 4 -10.40 -5.70 -7.61
N PRO A 5 -10.52 -6.19 -8.85
CA PRO A 5 -9.46 -6.99 -9.47
C PRO A 5 -8.11 -6.28 -9.47
N LYS A 6 -8.10 -4.96 -9.69
CA LYS A 6 -6.87 -4.16 -9.72
C LYS A 6 -6.23 -4.01 -8.34
N GLU A 7 -7.03 -3.92 -7.29
CA GLU A 7 -6.53 -3.89 -5.92
C GLU A 7 -5.83 -5.22 -5.58
N VAL A 8 -6.45 -6.35 -5.92
CA VAL A 8 -5.87 -7.69 -5.70
C VAL A 8 -4.58 -7.88 -6.51
N GLU A 9 -4.55 -7.43 -7.76
CA GLU A 9 -3.36 -7.48 -8.61
C GLU A 9 -2.17 -6.75 -7.96
N ILE A 10 -2.37 -5.53 -7.46
CA ILE A 10 -1.30 -4.75 -6.82
C ILE A 10 -0.89 -5.33 -5.47
N GLU A 11 -1.85 -5.82 -4.67
CA GLU A 11 -1.52 -6.48 -3.40
C GLU A 11 -0.66 -7.73 -3.61
N ASN A 12 -0.95 -8.52 -4.65
CA ASN A 12 -0.13 -9.67 -5.03
C ASN A 12 1.27 -9.23 -5.49
N GLU A 13 1.38 -8.14 -6.24
CA GLU A 13 2.67 -7.58 -6.65
C GLU A 13 3.50 -7.10 -5.44
N ILE A 14 2.87 -6.43 -4.47
CA ILE A 14 3.52 -6.06 -3.21
C ILE A 14 4.02 -7.29 -2.47
N LEU A 15 3.19 -8.33 -2.32
CA LEU A 15 3.58 -9.56 -1.63
C LEU A 15 4.72 -10.30 -2.36
N ALA A 16 4.77 -10.25 -3.69
CA ALA A 16 5.86 -10.82 -4.47
C ALA A 16 7.21 -10.11 -4.27
N ASN A 17 7.18 -8.81 -3.95
CA ASN A 17 8.38 -8.00 -3.70
C ASN A 17 8.87 -8.04 -2.24
N LEU A 18 8.11 -8.66 -1.33
CA LEU A 18 8.43 -8.69 0.10
C LEU A 18 8.73 -10.12 0.56
N SER A 19 9.51 -10.23 1.64
CA SER A 19 9.74 -11.50 2.33
C SER A 19 9.80 -11.29 3.84
N GLY A 20 9.64 -12.36 4.62
CA GLY A 20 9.74 -12.31 6.09
C GLY A 20 8.72 -11.39 6.77
N LYS A 21 9.18 -10.58 7.73
CA LYS A 21 8.31 -9.68 8.53
C LYS A 21 7.55 -8.64 7.69
N PRO A 22 8.18 -7.94 6.71
CA PRO A 22 7.45 -7.06 5.81
C PRO A 22 6.28 -7.73 5.06
N ALA A 23 6.49 -8.93 4.51
CA ALA A 23 5.43 -9.67 3.82
C ALA A 23 4.29 -10.05 4.76
N MET A 24 4.62 -10.47 5.98
CA MET A 24 3.64 -10.75 7.03
C MET A 24 2.83 -9.48 7.38
N ALA A 25 3.50 -8.35 7.59
CA ALA A 25 2.84 -7.08 7.89
C ALA A 25 1.89 -6.63 6.77
N ALA A 26 2.34 -6.71 5.51
CA ALA A 26 1.51 -6.40 4.35
C ALA A 26 0.28 -7.32 4.29
N SER A 27 0.46 -8.63 4.46
CA SER A 27 -0.64 -9.60 4.49
C SER A 27 -1.65 -9.32 5.60
N LEU A 28 -1.18 -8.97 6.81
CA LEU A 28 -2.07 -8.58 7.91
C LEU A 28 -2.90 -7.35 7.54
N ILE A 29 -2.28 -6.29 7.02
CA ILE A 29 -2.98 -5.07 6.61
C ILE A 29 -3.98 -5.34 5.48
N PHE A 30 -3.64 -6.19 4.51
CA PHE A 30 -4.52 -6.50 3.40
C PHE A 30 -5.73 -7.33 3.83
N ASN A 31 -5.59 -8.22 4.82
CA ASN A 31 -6.66 -9.09 5.27
C ASN A 31 -7.46 -8.53 6.45
N ASP A 32 -7.00 -7.43 7.06
CA ASP A 32 -7.70 -6.78 8.16
C ASP A 32 -8.98 -6.05 7.69
N GLU A 33 -10.11 -6.37 8.33
CA GLU A 33 -11.42 -5.84 7.93
C GLU A 33 -11.56 -4.34 8.24
N GLU A 34 -10.99 -3.87 9.36
CA GLU A 34 -11.05 -2.46 9.76
C GLU A 34 -10.22 -1.59 8.82
N ALA A 35 -9.00 -2.03 8.48
CA ALA A 35 -8.15 -1.38 7.49
C ALA A 35 -8.84 -1.30 6.13
N GLN A 36 -9.50 -2.37 5.67
CA GLN A 36 -10.29 -2.35 4.45
C GLN A 36 -11.46 -1.36 4.53
N ALA A 37 -12.17 -1.30 5.67
CA ALA A 37 -13.25 -0.34 5.90
C ALA A 37 -12.77 1.11 5.81
N LEU A 38 -11.66 1.43 6.47
CA LEU A 38 -11.06 2.77 6.48
C LEU A 38 -10.59 3.21 5.09
N ARG A 39 -9.92 2.33 4.33
CA ARG A 39 -9.49 2.59 2.94
C ARG A 39 -10.68 2.89 2.02
N ASN A 40 -11.80 2.17 2.20
CA ASN A 40 -13.02 2.43 1.43
C ASN A 40 -13.75 3.71 1.87
N TYR A 41 -13.71 4.03 3.17
CA TYR A 41 -14.26 5.27 3.69
C TYR A 41 -13.53 6.51 3.17
N ALA A 42 -12.19 6.48 3.09
CA ALA A 42 -11.38 7.55 2.51
C ALA A 42 -11.85 7.94 1.10
N ASN A 43 -12.31 6.95 0.33
CA ASN A 43 -12.88 7.14 -0.99
C ASN A 43 -14.25 7.83 -1.01
N THR A 44 -15.06 7.59 0.01
CA THR A 44 -16.42 8.12 0.11
C THR A 44 -16.41 9.63 0.32
N VAL A 45 -15.51 10.13 1.16
CA VAL A 45 -15.39 11.57 1.42
C VAL A 45 -14.72 12.27 0.26
N SER A 46 -13.52 11.85 -0.12
CA SER A 46 -12.69 12.57 -1.08
C SER A 46 -13.25 12.52 -2.50
N ILE A 47 -13.62 11.34 -3.01
CA ILE A 47 -14.08 11.19 -4.39
C ILE A 47 -15.58 11.43 -4.51
N LYS A 48 -16.40 10.62 -3.81
CA LYS A 48 -17.85 10.57 -4.07
C LYS A 48 -18.59 11.83 -3.63
N ARG A 49 -18.15 12.47 -2.54
CA ARG A 49 -18.82 13.66 -1.99
C ARG A 49 -18.19 14.98 -2.43
N LEU A 50 -16.86 15.04 -2.52
CA LEU A 50 -16.14 16.30 -2.74
C LEU A 50 -15.53 16.43 -4.15
N GLY A 51 -15.48 15.35 -4.94
CA GLY A 51 -14.88 15.38 -6.28
C GLY A 51 -13.37 15.60 -6.29
N TYR A 52 -12.70 15.36 -5.16
CA TYR A 52 -11.25 15.42 -5.03
C TYR A 52 -10.56 14.17 -5.61
N ASN A 53 -9.23 14.22 -5.60
CA ASN A 53 -8.32 13.20 -6.10
C ASN A 53 -8.57 11.80 -5.51
N ASP A 54 -8.19 10.79 -6.31
CA ASP A 54 -8.39 9.38 -5.99
C ASP A 54 -7.56 8.96 -4.78
N HIS A 55 -8.23 8.63 -3.68
CA HIS A 55 -7.63 8.14 -2.44
C HIS A 55 -8.15 6.75 -2.07
N GLY A 56 -8.57 6.00 -3.09
CA GLY A 56 -9.18 4.70 -2.89
C GLY A 56 -8.21 3.59 -2.57
N PRO A 57 -8.74 2.39 -2.27
CA PRO A 57 -7.92 1.22 -2.02
C PRO A 57 -6.87 0.97 -3.10
N VAL A 58 -7.23 1.16 -4.38
CA VAL A 58 -6.30 1.00 -5.51
C VAL A 58 -5.20 2.06 -5.49
N HIS A 59 -5.53 3.35 -5.33
CA HIS A 59 -4.53 4.42 -5.28
C HIS A 59 -3.58 4.25 -4.10
N MET A 60 -4.13 3.95 -2.92
CA MET A 60 -3.34 3.66 -1.72
C MET A 60 -2.37 2.48 -1.94
N SER A 61 -2.83 1.39 -2.55
CA SER A 61 -1.97 0.25 -2.89
C SER A 61 -0.87 0.62 -3.89
N LYS A 62 -1.17 1.44 -4.92
CA LYS A 62 -0.15 1.92 -5.87
C LYS A 62 0.92 2.76 -5.18
N THR A 63 0.50 3.66 -4.29
CA THR A 63 1.43 4.50 -3.52
C THR A 63 2.34 3.63 -2.65
N ALA A 64 1.78 2.63 -1.97
CA ALA A 64 2.57 1.67 -1.18
C ALA A 64 3.57 0.88 -2.03
N LEU A 65 3.13 0.34 -3.17
CA LEU A 65 4.00 -0.39 -4.09
C LEU A 65 5.16 0.49 -4.60
N ASN A 66 4.87 1.71 -5.05
CA ASN A 66 5.91 2.61 -5.54
C ASN A 66 6.88 3.04 -4.44
N ALA A 67 6.41 3.24 -3.21
CA ALA A 67 7.27 3.53 -2.07
C ALA A 67 8.23 2.37 -1.78
N LEU A 68 7.76 1.12 -1.86
CA LEU A 68 8.60 -0.08 -1.71
C LEU A 68 9.63 -0.21 -2.83
N ILE A 69 9.24 0.05 -4.08
CA ILE A 69 10.16 0.06 -5.22
C ILE A 69 11.24 1.12 -5.05
N MET A 70 10.87 2.34 -4.66
CA MET A 70 11.83 3.41 -4.39
C MET A 70 12.76 3.05 -3.23
N PHE A 71 12.22 2.48 -2.16
CA PHE A 71 13.01 2.03 -1.01
C PHE A 71 14.09 1.03 -1.44
N ASP A 72 13.71 0.02 -2.24
CA ASP A 72 14.64 -0.99 -2.76
C ASP A 72 15.72 -0.39 -3.68
N ILE A 73 15.36 0.53 -4.58
CA ILE A 73 16.33 1.23 -5.46
C ILE A 73 17.37 2.00 -4.64
N LEU A 74 16.92 2.77 -3.65
CA LEU A 74 17.79 3.59 -2.81
C LEU A 74 18.70 2.70 -1.94
N SER A 75 18.14 1.67 -1.31
CA SER A 75 18.88 0.71 -0.49
C SER A 75 19.96 -0.03 -1.30
N LYS A 76 19.63 -0.52 -2.50
CA LYS A 76 20.59 -1.15 -3.43
C LYS A 76 21.69 -0.21 -3.90
N SER A 77 21.41 1.10 -3.90
CA SER A 77 22.38 2.15 -4.22
C SER A 77 23.27 2.52 -3.02
N GLY A 78 23.11 1.86 -1.87
CA GLY A 78 23.87 2.11 -0.65
C GLY A 78 23.48 3.39 0.09
N ILE A 79 22.32 3.97 -0.22
CA ILE A 79 21.78 5.12 0.51
C ILE A 79 21.18 4.60 1.82
N LYS A 80 21.70 5.08 2.95
CA LYS A 80 21.16 4.78 4.27
C LYS A 80 19.90 5.61 4.54
N PHE A 81 18.89 4.97 5.13
CA PHE A 81 17.73 5.68 5.63
C PHE A 81 17.96 6.19 7.05
N ASN A 82 17.26 7.26 7.45
CA ASN A 82 17.42 7.87 8.77
C ASN A 82 17.34 6.85 9.93
N LEU A 83 16.43 5.86 9.83
CA LEU A 83 16.27 4.80 10.85
C LEU A 83 17.44 3.81 10.92
N GLU A 84 18.27 3.72 9.88
CA GLU A 84 19.48 2.89 9.88
C GLU A 84 20.70 3.65 10.43
N GLU A 85 20.58 4.97 10.62
CA GLU A 85 21.61 5.85 11.18
C GLU A 85 21.40 6.17 12.67
N GLU A 86 20.24 5.80 13.25
CA GLU A 86 19.98 5.84 14.69
C GLU A 86 20.76 4.74 15.45
#